data_AF-A0A7W9MT00-F1
#
_entry.id   AF-A0A7W9MT00-F1
#
_cell.length_a   1.000
_cell.length_b   1.000
_cell.length_c   1.000
_cell.angle_alpha   90.00
_cell.angle_beta   90.00
_cell.angle_gamma   90.00
#
_symmetry.space_group_name_H-M   'P 1'
#
loop_
_entity.id
_entity.type
_entity.pdbx_description
1 polymer ?
#
loop_
_entity_poly.entity_id
_entity_poly.type
_entity_poly.pdbx_seq_one_letter_code
_entity_poly.pdbx_strand_id
1 'polypeptide(L)'
;MVDNSADLVERARLVVEALERDDVEGVAAARSSRLAGWEPGPWMRDVWAARLQAAAGSGRRLVAGWKVHDEMARFRLEGDGGEAFVTVLLDAEGLVGLDVAAELRDWRFGICIGCSGEQQDELRAFWERLVEAPLSFGDGFGAAPRWPDPAYPQQLHLDVAVPDLEAAEADVLAAGATKLRDSGDFRVYADPAGHPFCLYPGEARELARVVIDCPDPLVLADFWSGLLGMPERVEETADRIVIARPDRRPPMIALQRVEDYQPPRWPDPEFPAQLHLDVFFDDREERERLALRLGAVKVPPQGGSCPVYADPAGHPFCLCMTGE
;
A
#
# COMPACT_ATOMS: atom_id res chain seq x y z
N MET A 1 35.29 -5.09 -9.69
CA MET A 1 33.86 -5.33 -9.46
C MET A 1 33.15 -4.76 -10.66
N VAL A 2 32.54 -5.62 -11.48
CA VAL A 2 31.73 -5.19 -12.61
C VAL A 2 30.51 -4.48 -12.02
N ASP A 3 30.21 -3.28 -12.52
CA ASP A 3 29.08 -2.49 -12.05
C ASP A 3 27.77 -3.20 -12.41
N ASN A 4 27.25 -3.97 -11.44
CA ASN A 4 25.99 -4.73 -11.57
C ASN A 4 24.78 -3.80 -11.71
N SER A 5 24.94 -2.48 -11.49
CA SER A 5 23.85 -1.51 -11.61
C SER A 5 23.50 -1.19 -13.07
N ALA A 6 24.51 -1.05 -13.94
CA ALA A 6 24.33 -0.78 -15.36
C ALA A 6 23.68 -1.96 -16.10
N ASP A 7 23.97 -3.20 -15.68
CA ASP A 7 23.38 -4.42 -16.25
C ASP A 7 21.88 -4.53 -15.95
N LEU A 8 21.46 -4.27 -14.71
CA LEU A 8 20.06 -4.36 -14.32
C LEU A 8 19.17 -3.36 -15.08
N VAL A 9 19.57 -2.08 -15.11
CA VAL A 9 18.77 -1.04 -15.79
C VAL A 9 18.67 -1.32 -17.29
N GLU A 10 19.74 -1.83 -17.91
CA GLU A 10 19.72 -2.18 -19.32
C GLU A 10 18.81 -3.40 -19.60
N ARG A 11 18.93 -4.47 -18.81
CA ARG A 11 18.04 -5.63 -18.91
C ARG A 11 16.59 -5.24 -18.74
N ALA A 12 16.29 -4.38 -17.77
CA ALA A 12 14.94 -3.90 -17.52
C ALA A 12 14.44 -2.97 -18.63
N ARG A 13 15.32 -2.16 -19.22
CA ARG A 13 14.99 -1.30 -20.37
C ARG A 13 14.53 -2.13 -21.56
N LEU A 14 15.18 -3.25 -21.85
CA LEU A 14 14.77 -4.15 -22.94
C LEU A 14 13.35 -4.69 -22.77
N VAL A 15 12.93 -4.95 -21.52
CA VAL A 15 11.53 -5.34 -21.22
C VAL A 15 10.57 -4.18 -21.53
N VAL A 16 10.87 -2.97 -21.07
CA VAL A 16 10.04 -1.78 -21.34
C VAL A 16 9.93 -1.49 -22.84
N GLU A 17 11.02 -1.64 -23.58
CA GLU A 17 11.01 -1.47 -25.03
C GLU A 17 10.22 -2.56 -25.76
N ALA A 18 10.27 -3.81 -25.31
CA ALA A 18 9.43 -4.87 -25.85
C ALA A 18 7.94 -4.57 -25.62
N LEU A 19 7.60 -4.10 -24.42
CA LEU A 19 6.24 -3.67 -24.07
C LEU A 19 5.76 -2.50 -24.95
N GLU A 20 6.60 -1.49 -25.23
CA GLU A 20 6.26 -0.38 -26.13
C GLU A 20 6.09 -0.81 -27.60
N ARG A 21 6.73 -1.90 -28.01
CA ARG A 21 6.61 -2.48 -29.35
C ARG A 21 5.46 -3.48 -29.49
N ASP A 22 4.67 -3.70 -28.44
CA ASP A 22 3.65 -4.76 -28.37
C ASP A 22 4.26 -6.17 -28.66
N ASP A 23 5.52 -6.36 -28.27
CA ASP A 23 6.28 -7.59 -28.51
C ASP A 23 6.05 -8.62 -27.38
N VAL A 24 4.92 -9.31 -27.48
CA VAL A 24 4.49 -10.34 -26.51
C VAL A 24 5.54 -11.45 -26.36
N GLU A 25 6.18 -11.86 -27.46
CA GLU A 25 7.21 -12.91 -27.44
C GLU A 25 8.48 -12.43 -26.72
N GLY A 26 8.90 -11.19 -26.96
CA GLY A 26 10.03 -10.56 -26.27
C GLY A 26 9.82 -10.47 -24.76
N VAL A 27 8.63 -10.07 -24.31
CA VAL A 27 8.28 -10.03 -22.88
C VAL A 27 8.22 -11.45 -22.30
N ALA A 28 7.63 -12.40 -23.01
CA ALA A 28 7.57 -13.80 -22.58
C ALA A 28 8.96 -14.46 -22.51
N ALA A 29 9.89 -14.07 -23.37
CA ALA A 29 11.27 -14.57 -23.37
C ALA A 29 12.10 -14.00 -22.21
N ALA A 30 11.75 -12.80 -21.71
CA ALA A 30 12.42 -12.18 -20.58
C ALA A 30 12.01 -12.76 -19.22
N ARG A 31 10.98 -13.61 -19.17
CA ARG A 31 10.39 -14.20 -17.95
C ARG A 31 11.37 -15.05 -17.13
N SER A 32 11.36 -14.84 -15.81
CA SER A 32 11.90 -15.80 -14.82
C SER A 32 10.97 -17.01 -14.65
N SER A 33 11.53 -18.15 -14.22
CA SER A 33 10.72 -19.33 -13.87
C SER A 33 9.62 -19.05 -12.83
N ARG A 34 9.74 -17.99 -12.01
CA ARG A 34 8.70 -17.57 -11.05
C ARG A 34 7.39 -17.14 -11.69
N LEU A 35 7.42 -16.65 -12.92
CA LEU A 35 6.21 -16.32 -13.68
C LEU A 35 5.82 -17.46 -14.64
N ALA A 36 6.27 -18.70 -14.40
CA ALA A 36 5.92 -19.85 -15.23
C ALA A 36 4.39 -20.02 -15.31
N GLY A 37 3.84 -19.90 -16.51
CA GLY A 37 2.39 -19.95 -16.75
C GLY A 37 1.70 -18.59 -16.85
N TRP A 38 2.39 -17.49 -16.54
CA TRP A 38 1.89 -16.15 -16.86
C TRP A 38 2.03 -15.87 -18.36
N GLU A 39 0.91 -15.54 -19.01
CA GLU A 39 0.84 -15.13 -20.41
C GLU A 39 0.78 -13.60 -20.49
N PRO A 40 1.81 -12.92 -21.03
CA PRO A 40 1.87 -11.46 -21.00
C PRO A 40 0.84 -10.78 -21.92
N GLY A 41 0.40 -11.44 -22.99
CA GLY A 41 -0.47 -10.83 -24.01
C GLY A 41 -1.78 -10.21 -23.48
N PRO A 42 -2.60 -10.93 -22.70
CA PRO A 42 -3.79 -10.34 -22.06
C PRO A 42 -3.46 -9.13 -21.16
N TRP A 43 -2.47 -9.26 -20.27
CA TRP A 43 -2.07 -8.16 -19.39
C TRP A 43 -1.56 -6.94 -20.17
N MET A 44 -0.80 -7.16 -21.26
CA MET A 44 -0.30 -6.09 -22.12
C MET A 44 -1.43 -5.31 -22.80
N ARG A 45 -2.47 -6.01 -23.27
CA ARG A 45 -3.63 -5.33 -23.88
C ARG A 45 -4.50 -4.62 -22.86
N ASP A 46 -4.83 -5.31 -21.78
CA ASP A 46 -5.90 -4.89 -20.88
C ASP A 46 -5.40 -3.94 -19.78
N VAL A 47 -4.12 -4.04 -19.40
CA VAL A 47 -3.50 -3.24 -18.33
C VAL A 47 -2.49 -2.26 -18.90
N TRP A 48 -1.44 -2.75 -19.57
CA TRP A 48 -0.33 -1.92 -20.02
C TRP A 48 -0.75 -0.85 -21.02
N ALA A 49 -1.34 -1.26 -22.15
CA ALA A 49 -1.74 -0.34 -23.21
C ALA A 49 -2.78 0.67 -22.73
N ALA A 50 -3.78 0.21 -21.97
CA ALA A 50 -4.83 1.06 -21.42
C ALA A 50 -4.27 2.11 -20.45
N ARG A 51 -3.44 1.71 -19.49
CA ARG A 51 -2.87 2.62 -18.48
C ARG A 51 -1.89 3.62 -19.09
N LEU A 52 -1.01 3.19 -20.00
CA LEU A 52 -0.08 4.13 -20.66
C LEU A 52 -0.79 5.11 -21.58
N GLN A 53 -1.80 4.66 -22.32
CA GLN A 53 -2.59 5.55 -23.16
C GLN A 53 -3.29 6.62 -22.33
N ALA A 54 -3.81 6.25 -21.15
CA ALA A 54 -4.43 7.20 -20.23
C ALA A 54 -3.41 8.15 -19.59
N ALA A 55 -2.21 7.66 -19.25
CA ALA A 55 -1.19 8.40 -18.51
C ALA A 55 -0.34 9.33 -19.38
N ALA A 56 0.25 8.80 -20.45
CA ALA A 56 1.26 9.48 -21.25
C ALA A 56 0.85 9.66 -22.72
N GLY A 57 -0.27 9.09 -23.15
CA GLY A 57 -0.73 9.17 -24.54
C GLY A 57 0.03 8.25 -25.49
N SER A 58 -0.22 8.43 -26.79
CA SER A 58 0.33 7.56 -27.84
C SER A 58 1.67 8.07 -28.39
N GLY A 59 1.99 9.35 -28.21
CA GLY A 59 3.25 9.97 -28.62
C GLY A 59 4.37 9.86 -27.58
N ARG A 60 4.23 8.94 -26.62
CA ARG A 60 5.14 8.78 -25.50
C ARG A 60 6.51 8.23 -25.91
N ARG A 61 7.52 8.54 -25.11
CA ARG A 61 8.89 8.04 -25.26
C ARG A 61 9.50 7.76 -23.90
N LEU A 62 10.38 6.76 -23.83
CA LEU A 62 11.19 6.51 -22.65
C LEU A 62 12.24 7.61 -22.48
N VAL A 63 12.24 8.32 -21.34
CA VAL A 63 13.12 9.48 -21.11
C VAL A 63 14.16 9.28 -20.01
N ALA A 64 13.90 8.41 -19.04
CA ALA A 64 14.83 8.11 -17.97
C ALA A 64 14.65 6.67 -17.48
N GLY A 65 15.74 6.08 -17.01
CA GLY A 65 15.73 4.79 -16.32
C GLY A 65 16.79 4.80 -15.23
N TRP A 66 16.45 4.32 -14.04
CA TRP A 66 17.37 4.26 -12.92
C TRP A 66 17.14 2.98 -12.10
N LYS A 67 18.20 2.54 -11.45
CA LYS A 67 18.14 1.44 -10.50
C LYS A 67 17.53 1.94 -9.20
N VAL A 68 16.58 1.18 -8.66
CA VAL A 68 16.05 1.38 -7.30
C VAL A 68 16.82 0.48 -6.33
N HIS A 69 16.97 -0.81 -6.66
CA HIS A 69 17.85 -1.75 -5.95
C HIS A 69 18.29 -2.91 -6.86
N ASP A 70 18.98 -3.90 -6.30
CA ASP A 70 19.61 -5.00 -7.05
C ASP A 70 18.67 -5.84 -7.93
N GLU A 71 17.36 -5.78 -7.70
CA GLU A 71 16.34 -6.52 -8.45
C GLU A 71 15.30 -5.60 -9.09
N MET A 72 15.44 -4.27 -8.99
CA MET A 72 14.42 -3.33 -9.46
C MET A 72 15.01 -2.14 -10.20
N ALA A 73 14.42 -1.86 -11.36
CA ALA A 73 14.64 -0.63 -12.10
C ALA A 73 13.30 0.08 -12.35
N ARG A 74 13.36 1.40 -12.39
CA ARG A 74 12.24 2.26 -12.74
C ARG A 74 12.54 3.12 -13.94
N PHE A 75 11.49 3.39 -14.69
CA PHE A 75 11.53 4.12 -15.93
C PHE A 75 10.47 5.21 -15.96
N ARG A 76 10.81 6.34 -16.57
CA ARG A 76 9.88 7.43 -16.83
C ARG A 76 9.66 7.54 -18.33
N LEU A 77 8.39 7.53 -18.74
CA LEU A 77 7.94 7.83 -20.08
C LEU A 77 7.27 9.20 -20.07
N GLU A 78 7.54 10.00 -21.09
CA GLU A 78 6.89 11.30 -21.31
C GLU A 78 6.18 11.26 -22.66
N GLY A 79 4.95 11.75 -22.73
CA GLY A 79 4.22 11.90 -23.98
C GLY A 79 3.22 13.04 -23.96
N ASP A 80 2.34 13.05 -24.95
CA ASP A 80 1.32 14.08 -25.15
C ASP A 80 0.24 14.09 -24.05
N GLY A 81 0.05 12.95 -23.37
CA GLY A 81 -0.88 12.82 -22.23
C GLY A 81 -0.27 13.21 -20.88
N GLY A 82 1.04 13.35 -20.77
CA GLY A 82 1.73 13.59 -19.50
C GLY A 82 2.92 12.65 -19.31
N GLU A 83 3.08 12.15 -18.09
CA GLU A 83 4.14 11.21 -17.73
C GLU A 83 3.55 9.85 -17.36
N ALA A 84 4.36 8.81 -17.48
CA ALA A 84 4.08 7.52 -16.90
C ALA A 84 5.35 6.93 -16.29
N PHE A 85 5.19 6.13 -15.26
CA PHE A 85 6.26 5.47 -14.54
C PHE A 85 6.07 3.97 -14.62
N VAL A 86 7.15 3.27 -14.97
CA VAL A 86 7.15 1.81 -15.12
C VAL A 86 8.15 1.22 -14.15
N THR A 87 7.70 0.30 -13.31
CA THR A 87 8.55 -0.55 -12.48
C THR A 87 8.80 -1.87 -13.20
N VAL A 88 10.05 -2.33 -13.19
CA VAL A 88 10.44 -3.67 -13.64
C VAL A 88 11.23 -4.36 -12.53
N LEU A 89 10.76 -5.53 -12.11
CA LEU A 89 11.45 -6.41 -11.16
C LEU A 89 12.13 -7.56 -11.91
N LEU A 90 13.43 -7.74 -11.71
CA LEU A 90 14.25 -8.78 -12.30
C LEU A 90 14.98 -9.57 -11.21
N ASP A 91 14.92 -10.90 -11.28
CA ASP A 91 15.84 -11.77 -10.56
C ASP A 91 17.06 -12.14 -11.44
N ALA A 92 17.82 -13.15 -11.01
CA ALA A 92 18.96 -13.67 -11.76
C ALA A 92 18.56 -14.35 -13.09
N GLU A 93 17.33 -14.87 -13.20
CA GLU A 93 16.82 -15.56 -14.39
C GLU A 93 16.11 -14.59 -15.34
N GLY A 94 15.37 -13.61 -14.83
CA GLY A 94 14.58 -12.70 -15.65
C GLY A 94 13.50 -11.95 -14.89
N LEU A 95 12.46 -11.55 -15.63
CA LEU A 95 11.31 -10.79 -15.17
C LEU A 95 10.48 -11.56 -14.14
N VAL A 96 10.27 -10.91 -13.00
CA VAL A 96 9.43 -11.41 -11.90
C VAL A 96 8.27 -10.48 -11.55
N GLY A 97 8.25 -9.24 -12.08
CA GLY A 97 7.14 -8.31 -11.84
C GLY A 97 7.19 -7.06 -12.72
N LEU A 98 6.01 -6.48 -12.97
CA LEU A 98 5.80 -5.24 -13.72
C LEU A 98 4.69 -4.40 -13.11
N ASP A 99 4.87 -3.09 -13.08
CA ASP A 99 3.80 -2.13 -12.76
C ASP A 99 3.89 -0.87 -13.64
N VAL A 100 2.76 -0.22 -13.86
CA VAL A 100 2.66 1.06 -14.56
C VAL A 100 1.69 2.02 -13.87
N ALA A 101 2.14 3.26 -13.66
CA ALA A 101 1.40 4.33 -13.00
C ALA A 101 1.53 5.67 -13.76
N ALA A 102 0.49 6.50 -13.73
CA ALA A 102 0.46 7.82 -14.39
C ALA A 102 1.25 8.90 -13.63
N GLU A 103 1.46 8.68 -12.34
CA GLU A 103 2.21 9.59 -11.50
C GLU A 103 3.23 8.78 -10.71
N LEU A 104 4.36 9.42 -10.37
CA LEU A 104 5.07 9.04 -9.16
C LEU A 104 4.10 9.30 -8.04
N ARG A 105 3.35 8.26 -7.67
CA ARG A 105 2.39 8.26 -6.57
C ARG A 105 3.10 8.89 -5.37
N ASP A 106 2.81 10.16 -5.06
CA ASP A 106 3.32 10.91 -3.90
C ASP A 106 2.59 10.43 -2.64
N TRP A 107 2.49 9.11 -2.53
CA TRP A 107 2.02 8.41 -1.38
C TRP A 107 3.26 8.12 -0.54
N ARG A 108 3.20 8.51 0.73
CA ARG A 108 4.30 8.24 1.67
C ARG A 108 4.31 6.77 2.10
N PHE A 109 3.20 6.07 1.86
CA PHE A 109 3.00 4.68 2.23
C PHE A 109 1.90 4.02 1.36
N GLY A 110 2.00 2.72 1.17
CA GLY A 110 0.92 1.82 0.78
C GLY A 110 0.19 1.27 2.00
N ILE A 111 -0.97 0.67 1.80
CA ILE A 111 -1.72 -0.01 2.86
C ILE A 111 -2.00 -1.44 2.40
N CYS A 112 -1.37 -2.40 3.05
CA CYS A 112 -1.62 -3.81 2.81
C CYS A 112 -2.76 -4.28 3.72
N ILE A 113 -3.82 -4.79 3.10
CA ILE A 113 -4.97 -5.39 3.79
C ILE A 113 -4.81 -6.91 3.80
N GLY A 114 -4.72 -7.44 5.01
CA GLY A 114 -4.52 -8.85 5.34
C GLY A 114 -5.63 -9.73 4.78
N CYS A 115 -5.35 -10.61 3.83
CA CYS A 115 -6.35 -11.59 3.40
C CYS A 115 -5.73 -12.87 2.84
N SER A 116 -6.55 -13.93 2.79
CA SER A 116 -6.16 -15.16 2.10
C SER A 116 -6.17 -14.96 0.59
N GLY A 117 -5.40 -15.79 -0.14
CA GLY A 117 -5.36 -15.75 -1.61
C GLY A 117 -6.73 -15.91 -2.27
N GLU A 118 -7.65 -16.68 -1.66
CA GLU A 118 -9.03 -16.85 -2.16
C GLU A 118 -9.89 -15.59 -2.03
N GLN A 119 -9.54 -14.69 -1.09
CA GLN A 119 -10.29 -13.46 -0.82
C GLN A 119 -9.73 -12.23 -1.57
N GLN A 120 -8.53 -12.32 -2.16
CA GLN A 120 -7.84 -11.16 -2.74
C GLN A 120 -8.67 -10.43 -3.80
N ASP A 121 -9.28 -11.14 -4.74
CA ASP A 121 -10.03 -10.53 -5.84
C ASP A 121 -11.34 -9.88 -5.36
N GLU A 122 -12.06 -10.54 -4.44
CA GLU A 122 -13.27 -9.98 -3.84
C GLU A 122 -12.98 -8.72 -3.04
N LEU A 123 -11.92 -8.76 -2.22
CA LEU A 123 -11.52 -7.65 -1.37
C LEU A 123 -11.03 -6.46 -2.20
N ARG A 124 -10.24 -6.74 -3.25
CA ARG A 124 -9.83 -5.74 -4.24
C ARG A 124 -11.03 -5.07 -4.88
N ALA A 125 -11.97 -5.85 -5.40
CA ALA A 125 -13.17 -5.32 -6.05
C ALA A 125 -14.04 -4.50 -5.08
N PHE A 126 -14.12 -4.90 -3.82
CA PHE A 126 -14.81 -4.14 -2.78
C PHE A 126 -14.17 -2.76 -2.57
N TRP A 127 -12.86 -2.73 -2.32
CA TRP A 127 -12.15 -1.50 -1.97
C TRP A 127 -11.94 -0.56 -3.15
N GLU A 128 -11.69 -1.06 -4.36
CA GLU A 128 -11.57 -0.23 -5.58
C GLU A 128 -12.89 0.47 -5.93
N ARG A 129 -14.04 -0.11 -5.54
CA ARG A 129 -15.33 0.58 -5.63
C ARG A 129 -15.50 1.65 -4.56
N LEU A 130 -14.85 1.49 -3.41
CA LEU A 130 -15.00 2.36 -2.26
C LEU A 130 -14.08 3.56 -2.30
N VAL A 131 -12.83 3.41 -2.73
CA VAL A 131 -11.84 4.47 -2.65
C VAL A 131 -10.67 4.25 -3.59
N GLU A 132 -10.14 5.34 -4.15
CA GLU A 132 -8.86 5.32 -4.85
C GLU A 132 -7.73 5.55 -3.83
N ALA A 133 -7.01 4.48 -3.47
CA ALA A 133 -5.91 4.50 -2.51
C ALA A 133 -4.84 3.45 -2.91
N PRO A 134 -3.59 3.54 -2.41
CA PRO A 134 -2.53 2.56 -2.68
C PRO A 134 -2.73 1.30 -1.84
N LEU A 135 -3.81 0.56 -2.12
CA LEU A 135 -4.18 -0.65 -1.40
C LEU A 135 -3.57 -1.88 -2.07
N SER A 136 -2.90 -2.71 -1.26
CA SER A 136 -2.48 -4.06 -1.61
C SER A 136 -3.26 -5.08 -0.76
N PHE A 137 -3.30 -6.33 -1.20
CA PHE A 137 -4.12 -7.39 -0.58
C PHE A 137 -3.30 -8.66 -0.49
N GLY A 138 -3.12 -9.20 0.71
CA GLY A 138 -2.26 -10.36 0.96
C GLY A 138 -1.71 -10.39 2.38
N ASP A 139 -0.68 -11.19 2.63
CA ASP A 139 0.10 -11.29 3.88
C ASP A 139 -0.68 -11.64 5.18
N GLY A 140 -2.00 -11.77 5.12
CA GLY A 140 -2.86 -12.19 6.22
C GLY A 140 -3.10 -13.69 6.20
N PHE A 141 -2.31 -14.46 6.97
CA PHE A 141 -2.63 -15.86 7.28
C PHE A 141 -3.35 -15.93 8.62
N GLY A 142 -4.68 -16.10 8.62
CA GLY A 142 -5.39 -16.42 9.88
C GLY A 142 -6.78 -15.83 10.01
N ALA A 143 -7.33 -15.96 11.22
CA ALA A 143 -8.70 -15.60 11.55
C ALA A 143 -8.98 -14.10 11.36
N ALA A 144 -10.21 -13.78 10.93
CA ALA A 144 -10.68 -12.41 10.80
C ALA A 144 -10.61 -11.64 12.14
N PRO A 145 -10.40 -10.30 12.10
CA PRO A 145 -10.57 -9.45 13.29
C PRO A 145 -11.91 -9.70 13.97
N ARG A 146 -11.95 -9.56 15.30
CA ARG A 146 -13.23 -9.52 16.01
C ARG A 146 -13.35 -8.18 16.70
N TRP A 147 -14.02 -7.25 16.06
CA TRP A 147 -14.31 -5.97 16.69
C TRP A 147 -15.57 -6.07 17.58
N PRO A 148 -15.59 -5.47 18.79
CA PRO A 148 -14.53 -4.72 19.48
C PRO A 148 -13.76 -5.58 20.52
N ASP A 149 -13.57 -6.87 20.27
CA ASP A 149 -12.92 -7.80 21.21
C ASP A 149 -11.41 -7.53 21.31
N PRO A 150 -10.90 -7.04 22.46
CA PRO A 150 -9.47 -6.72 22.62
C PRO A 150 -8.57 -7.97 22.60
N ALA A 151 -9.13 -9.18 22.72
CA ALA A 151 -8.37 -10.42 22.53
C ALA A 151 -8.01 -10.64 21.05
N TYR A 152 -8.78 -10.08 20.12
CA TYR A 152 -8.56 -10.10 18.67
C TYR A 152 -8.65 -8.66 18.12
N PRO A 153 -7.78 -7.77 18.62
CA PRO A 153 -7.98 -6.34 18.58
C PRO A 153 -7.98 -5.85 17.13
N GLN A 154 -8.80 -4.84 16.88
CA GLN A 154 -8.60 -3.96 15.74
C GLN A 154 -7.23 -3.30 15.90
N GLN A 155 -6.35 -3.50 14.91
CA GLN A 155 -5.02 -2.90 14.92
C GLN A 155 -5.09 -1.54 14.23
N LEU A 156 -5.56 -1.57 12.98
CA LEU A 156 -5.72 -0.42 12.12
C LEU A 156 -7.11 -0.46 11.46
N HIS A 157 -7.62 0.70 11.07
CA HIS A 157 -8.77 0.78 10.17
C HIS A 157 -8.71 1.99 9.26
N LEU A 158 -9.58 1.98 8.26
CA LEU A 158 -9.68 3.03 7.26
C LEU A 158 -10.93 3.88 7.51
N ASP A 159 -10.72 5.19 7.59
CA ASP A 159 -11.79 6.18 7.55
C ASP A 159 -12.00 6.61 6.10
N VAL A 160 -13.17 6.32 5.54
CA VAL A 160 -13.57 6.77 4.21
C VAL A 160 -14.57 7.91 4.36
N ALA A 161 -14.22 9.09 3.86
CA ALA A 161 -15.15 10.20 3.73
C ALA A 161 -16.10 9.93 2.57
N VAL A 162 -17.38 10.27 2.71
CA VAL A 162 -18.42 10.11 1.70
C VAL A 162 -19.41 11.29 1.73
N PRO A 163 -19.95 11.72 0.57
CA PRO A 163 -20.89 12.84 0.50
C PRO A 163 -22.30 12.52 1.03
N ASP A 164 -22.66 11.23 1.07
CA ASP A 164 -23.97 10.74 1.47
C ASP A 164 -23.80 9.40 2.19
N LEU A 165 -24.08 9.38 3.50
CA LEU A 165 -23.91 8.18 4.33
C LEU A 165 -24.93 7.09 3.99
N GLU A 166 -26.16 7.47 3.64
CA GLU A 166 -27.24 6.56 3.29
C GLU A 166 -26.94 5.84 1.97
N ALA A 167 -26.51 6.59 0.96
CA ALA A 167 -26.10 6.03 -0.33
C ALA A 167 -24.86 5.15 -0.17
N ALA A 168 -23.84 5.62 0.55
CA ALA A 168 -22.63 4.85 0.78
C ALA A 168 -22.89 3.57 1.61
N GLU A 169 -23.79 3.62 2.59
CA GLU A 169 -24.23 2.43 3.33
C GLU A 169 -24.86 1.39 2.40
N ALA A 170 -25.81 1.81 1.56
CA ALA A 170 -26.44 0.92 0.60
C ALA A 170 -25.42 0.27 -0.34
N ASP A 171 -24.44 1.05 -0.81
CA ASP A 171 -23.35 0.59 -1.67
C ASP A 171 -22.48 -0.48 -0.99
N VAL A 172 -21.99 -0.22 0.22
CA VAL A 172 -21.07 -1.15 0.91
C VAL A 172 -21.79 -2.43 1.34
N LEU A 173 -23.05 -2.34 1.78
CA LEU A 173 -23.86 -3.51 2.12
C LEU A 173 -24.13 -4.38 0.88
N ALA A 174 -24.45 -3.75 -0.27
CA ALA A 174 -24.62 -4.48 -1.53
C ALA A 174 -23.31 -5.13 -2.02
N ALA A 175 -22.16 -4.58 -1.63
CA ALA A 175 -20.84 -5.12 -1.94
C ALA A 175 -20.34 -6.16 -0.91
N GLY A 176 -21.15 -6.53 0.09
CA GLY A 176 -20.83 -7.60 1.04
C GLY A 176 -20.31 -7.14 2.41
N ALA A 177 -20.26 -5.84 2.67
CA ALA A 177 -19.91 -5.35 4.00
C ALA A 177 -20.99 -5.70 5.05
N THR A 178 -20.57 -5.83 6.31
CA THR A 178 -21.46 -6.03 7.45
C THR A 178 -21.47 -4.79 8.34
N LYS A 179 -22.64 -4.20 8.61
CA LYS A 179 -22.75 -3.08 9.56
C LYS A 179 -22.46 -3.56 10.98
N LEU A 180 -21.46 -2.96 11.63
CA LEU A 180 -21.06 -3.28 13.00
C LEU A 180 -21.68 -2.31 14.00
N ARG A 181 -21.67 -1.01 13.69
CA ARG A 181 -22.17 0.04 14.59
C ARG A 181 -22.66 1.25 13.83
N ASP A 182 -23.75 1.85 14.33
CA ASP A 182 -24.16 3.20 13.97
C ASP A 182 -23.83 4.14 15.13
N SER A 183 -23.01 5.15 14.88
CA SER A 183 -22.62 6.16 15.87
C SER A 183 -23.34 7.51 15.65
N GLY A 184 -24.25 7.59 14.68
CA GLY A 184 -24.90 8.84 14.26
C GLY A 184 -24.00 9.66 13.34
N ASP A 185 -22.87 10.14 13.85
CA ASP A 185 -21.94 11.00 13.10
C ASP A 185 -21.05 10.24 12.11
N PHE A 186 -20.93 8.92 12.30
CA PHE A 186 -20.22 7.99 11.43
C PHE A 186 -20.78 6.58 11.61
N ARG A 187 -20.45 5.68 10.69
CA ARG A 187 -20.90 4.29 10.72
C ARG A 187 -19.73 3.35 10.55
N VAL A 188 -19.72 2.28 11.33
CA VAL A 188 -18.66 1.26 11.34
C VAL A 188 -19.17 0.01 10.65
N TYR A 189 -18.37 -0.53 9.74
CA TYR A 189 -18.64 -1.75 9.00
C TYR A 189 -17.43 -2.67 9.07
N ALA A 190 -17.66 -3.95 8.75
CA ALA A 190 -16.63 -4.89 8.38
C ALA A 190 -16.68 -5.09 6.87
N ASP A 191 -15.53 -5.10 6.20
CA ASP A 191 -15.43 -5.54 4.81
C ASP A 191 -15.71 -7.07 4.68
N PRO A 192 -15.76 -7.64 3.47
CA PRO A 192 -16.06 -9.07 3.29
C PRO A 192 -15.09 -10.03 4.01
N ALA A 193 -13.87 -9.58 4.33
CA ALA A 193 -12.89 -10.35 5.08
C ALA A 193 -12.94 -10.10 6.60
N GLY A 194 -13.76 -9.15 7.05
CA GLY A 194 -13.98 -8.83 8.46
C GLY A 194 -13.25 -7.58 8.95
N HIS A 195 -12.49 -6.88 8.09
CA HIS A 195 -11.72 -5.71 8.52
C HIS A 195 -12.63 -4.54 8.84
N PRO A 196 -12.53 -3.96 10.05
CA PRO A 196 -13.32 -2.80 10.39
C PRO A 196 -12.89 -1.59 9.55
N PHE A 197 -13.87 -0.83 9.09
CA PHE A 197 -13.69 0.47 8.46
C PHE A 197 -14.87 1.38 8.80
N CYS A 198 -14.65 2.68 8.65
CA CYS A 198 -15.65 3.70 8.99
C CYS A 198 -16.06 4.51 7.77
N LEU A 199 -17.34 4.82 7.65
CA LEU A 199 -17.87 5.83 6.74
C LEU A 199 -18.14 7.11 7.52
N TYR A 200 -17.56 8.22 7.05
CA TYR A 200 -17.72 9.56 7.60
C TYR A 200 -18.35 10.51 6.59
N PRO A 201 -19.16 11.49 7.01
CA PRO A 201 -19.55 12.60 6.15
C PRO A 201 -18.32 13.37 5.65
N GLY A 202 -18.27 13.68 4.36
CA GLY A 202 -17.25 14.50 3.73
C GLY A 202 -17.72 15.10 2.40
N GLU A 203 -16.86 15.84 1.69
CA GLU A 203 -17.25 16.48 0.42
C GLU A 203 -17.21 15.52 -0.77
N ALA A 204 -16.35 14.51 -0.70
CA ALA A 204 -16.12 13.53 -1.75
C ALA A 204 -15.85 12.14 -1.14
N ARG A 205 -15.89 11.12 -2.01
CA ARG A 205 -15.53 9.74 -1.65
C ARG A 205 -14.01 9.59 -1.68
N GLU A 206 -13.36 9.57 -0.52
CA GLU A 206 -11.89 9.52 -0.42
C GLU A 206 -11.40 8.84 0.87
N LEU A 207 -10.14 8.38 0.87
CA LEU A 207 -9.51 7.82 2.07
C LEU A 207 -9.08 8.99 2.96
N ALA A 208 -9.88 9.30 3.96
CA ALA A 208 -9.63 10.43 4.85
C ALA A 208 -8.46 10.13 5.80
N ARG A 209 -8.48 8.95 6.44
CA ARG A 209 -7.49 8.58 7.45
C ARG A 209 -7.18 7.09 7.44
N VAL A 210 -5.95 6.77 7.79
CA VAL A 210 -5.62 5.47 8.41
C VAL A 210 -5.58 5.69 9.92
N VAL A 211 -6.39 4.94 10.65
CA VAL A 211 -6.46 5.03 12.10
C VAL A 211 -5.66 3.86 12.68
N ILE A 212 -4.77 4.15 13.63
CA ILE A 212 -3.89 3.20 14.30
C ILE A 212 -4.20 3.23 15.80
N ASP A 213 -4.68 2.12 16.33
CA ASP A 213 -5.01 1.98 17.75
C ASP A 213 -3.74 1.83 18.59
N CYS A 214 -3.65 2.46 19.75
CA CYS A 214 -2.43 2.50 20.54
C CYS A 214 -2.68 2.79 22.02
N PRO A 215 -1.72 2.51 22.90
CA PRO A 215 -1.84 2.88 24.31
C PRO A 215 -1.47 4.35 24.56
N ASP A 216 -0.68 4.99 23.69
CA ASP A 216 -0.27 6.39 23.82
C ASP A 216 -0.20 7.08 22.44
N PRO A 217 -1.20 7.92 22.11
CA PRO A 217 -1.23 8.67 20.84
C PRO A 217 -0.04 9.59 20.65
N LEU A 218 0.54 10.17 21.70
CA LEU A 218 1.63 11.14 21.57
C LEU A 218 2.92 10.45 21.13
N VAL A 219 3.27 9.35 21.80
CA VAL A 219 4.43 8.52 21.43
C VAL A 219 4.30 8.04 19.99
N LEU A 220 3.12 7.57 19.62
CA LEU A 220 2.90 7.00 18.29
C LEU A 220 2.85 8.08 17.20
N ALA A 221 2.31 9.27 17.52
CA ALA A 221 2.32 10.40 16.60
C ALA A 221 3.73 10.92 16.33
N ASP A 222 4.59 11.01 17.35
CA ASP A 222 6.00 11.41 17.16
C ASP A 222 6.76 10.42 16.27
N PHE A 223 6.50 9.12 16.45
CA PHE A 223 7.05 8.07 15.59
C PHE A 223 6.62 8.22 14.12
N TRP A 224 5.32 8.19 13.85
CA TRP A 224 4.81 8.22 12.47
C TRP A 224 5.05 9.57 11.78
N SER A 225 4.97 10.68 12.53
CA SER A 225 5.28 12.01 12.01
C SER A 225 6.74 12.08 11.55
N GLY A 226 7.67 11.61 12.37
CA GLY A 226 9.09 11.57 12.05
C GLY A 226 9.42 10.60 10.91
N LEU A 227 8.81 9.41 10.90
CA LEU A 227 9.08 8.39 9.90
C LEU A 227 8.54 8.78 8.51
N LEU A 228 7.30 9.28 8.46
CA LEU A 228 6.62 9.65 7.21
C LEU A 228 6.94 11.07 6.75
N GLY A 229 7.44 11.94 7.63
CA GLY A 229 7.58 13.37 7.33
C GLY A 229 6.23 14.08 7.23
N MET A 230 5.34 13.78 8.18
CA MET A 230 3.99 14.36 8.30
C MET A 230 3.92 15.20 9.58
N PRO A 231 4.44 16.45 9.57
CA PRO A 231 4.69 17.23 10.79
C PRO A 231 3.45 17.93 11.36
N GLU A 232 2.38 18.08 10.58
CA GLU A 232 1.21 18.84 11.01
C GLU A 232 0.36 18.00 11.97
N ARG A 233 -0.02 18.54 13.13
CA ARG A 233 -1.04 17.94 14.00
C ARG A 233 -2.35 18.70 13.83
N VAL A 234 -3.31 18.10 13.13
CA VAL A 234 -4.60 18.74 12.83
C VAL A 234 -5.66 18.45 13.89
N GLU A 235 -5.41 17.47 14.75
CA GLU A 235 -6.15 17.19 15.97
C GLU A 235 -5.16 16.74 17.05
N GLU A 236 -5.32 17.24 18.27
CA GLU A 236 -4.50 16.86 19.42
C GLU A 236 -5.33 16.87 20.69
N THR A 237 -5.70 15.67 21.14
CA THR A 237 -6.45 15.42 22.38
C THR A 237 -5.75 14.31 23.18
N ALA A 238 -6.22 14.05 24.40
CA ALA A 238 -5.68 12.96 25.22
C ALA A 238 -5.91 11.57 24.59
N ASP A 239 -7.00 11.42 23.84
CA ASP A 239 -7.47 10.15 23.29
C ASP A 239 -7.13 9.98 21.82
N ARG A 240 -6.79 11.06 21.11
CA ARG A 240 -6.50 11.00 19.68
C ARG A 240 -5.60 12.14 19.22
N ILE A 241 -4.62 11.80 18.38
CA ILE A 241 -3.81 12.76 17.62
C ILE A 241 -3.92 12.43 16.14
N VAL A 242 -4.15 13.43 15.29
CA VAL A 242 -4.18 13.25 13.84
C VAL A 242 -3.02 14.01 13.21
N ILE A 243 -2.11 13.28 12.57
CA ILE A 243 -0.97 13.84 11.86
C ILE A 243 -1.24 13.94 10.36
N ALA A 244 -0.70 14.98 9.74
CA ALA A 244 -0.89 15.28 8.33
C ALA A 244 0.39 15.80 7.68
N ARG A 245 0.39 15.76 6.36
CA ARG A 245 1.39 16.43 5.52
C ARG A 245 1.28 17.95 5.70
N PRO A 246 2.32 18.73 5.34
CA PRO A 246 2.27 20.20 5.40
C PRO A 246 1.09 20.83 4.66
N ASP A 247 0.66 20.23 3.56
CA ASP A 247 -0.49 20.66 2.75
C ASP A 247 -1.83 20.07 3.22
N ARG A 248 -1.81 19.24 4.28
CA ARG A 248 -2.98 18.66 4.97
C ARG A 248 -3.91 17.85 4.07
N ARG A 249 -3.45 17.41 2.90
CA ARG A 249 -4.25 16.55 2.04
C ARG A 249 -4.34 15.12 2.62
N PRO A 250 -5.45 14.41 2.38
CA PRO A 250 -5.59 13.00 2.76
C PRO A 250 -4.63 12.04 2.03
N PRO A 251 -4.42 10.83 2.57
CA PRO A 251 -4.87 10.38 3.89
C PRO A 251 -4.01 10.98 4.99
N MET A 252 -4.67 11.28 6.11
CA MET A 252 -4.00 11.58 7.38
C MET A 252 -3.76 10.27 8.16
N ILE A 253 -2.93 10.32 9.19
CA ILE A 253 -2.79 9.21 10.15
C ILE A 253 -3.42 9.65 11.46
N ALA A 254 -4.41 8.90 11.95
CA ALA A 254 -5.02 9.12 13.26
C ALA A 254 -4.49 8.08 14.25
N LEU A 255 -3.92 8.55 15.37
CA LEU A 255 -3.38 7.72 16.42
C LEU A 255 -4.40 7.74 17.56
N GLN A 256 -5.05 6.62 17.83
CA GLN A 256 -6.21 6.53 18.71
C GLN A 256 -5.88 5.73 19.96
N ARG A 257 -6.24 6.27 21.14
CA ARG A 257 -6.04 5.60 22.42
C ARG A 257 -7.03 4.45 22.58
N VAL A 258 -6.52 3.30 23.02
CA VAL A 258 -7.31 2.16 23.51
C VAL A 258 -6.85 1.82 24.93
N GLU A 259 -7.77 1.80 25.89
CA GLU A 259 -7.45 1.60 27.32
C GLU A 259 -6.85 0.21 27.59
N ASP A 260 -7.52 -0.84 27.10
CA ASP A 260 -7.07 -2.23 27.24
C ASP A 260 -6.26 -2.69 26.01
N TYR A 261 -5.37 -1.82 25.52
CA TYR A 261 -4.60 -2.09 24.31
C TYR A 261 -3.75 -3.37 24.46
N GLN A 262 -3.97 -4.31 23.54
CA GLN A 262 -3.14 -5.50 23.38
C GLN A 262 -2.33 -5.35 22.09
N PRO A 263 -0.98 -5.34 22.17
CA PRO A 263 -0.16 -5.20 20.98
C PRO A 263 -0.40 -6.40 20.04
N PRO A 264 -0.32 -6.18 18.72
CA PRO A 264 -0.39 -7.29 17.78
C PRO A 264 0.79 -8.23 18.00
N ARG A 265 0.54 -9.53 17.80
CA ARG A 265 1.53 -10.59 18.01
C ARG A 265 2.11 -11.11 16.71
N TRP A 266 2.49 -10.22 15.79
CA TRP A 266 3.09 -10.64 14.54
C TRP A 266 4.46 -11.33 14.78
N PRO A 267 4.77 -12.49 14.14
CA PRO A 267 4.05 -13.18 13.05
C PRO A 267 3.20 -14.38 13.51
N ASP A 268 2.65 -14.36 14.73
CA ASP A 268 1.79 -15.42 15.26
C ASP A 268 0.53 -15.58 14.38
N PRO A 269 0.32 -16.75 13.75
CA PRO A 269 -0.84 -16.97 12.87
C PRO A 269 -2.18 -16.99 13.61
N GLU A 270 -2.19 -17.13 14.95
CA GLU A 270 -3.42 -16.96 15.74
C GLU A 270 -3.81 -15.48 15.88
N PHE A 271 -2.88 -14.56 15.63
CA PHE A 271 -3.04 -13.10 15.77
C PHE A 271 -2.36 -12.37 14.58
N PRO A 272 -2.84 -12.61 13.34
CA PRO A 272 -2.20 -12.07 12.15
C PRO A 272 -2.25 -10.54 12.08
N ALA A 273 -1.38 -9.96 11.26
CA ALA A 273 -1.51 -8.58 10.84
C ALA A 273 -2.83 -8.43 10.07
N GLN A 274 -3.66 -7.47 10.49
CA GLN A 274 -4.92 -7.18 9.80
C GLN A 274 -4.69 -6.20 8.67
N LEU A 275 -4.01 -5.11 8.98
CA LEU A 275 -3.51 -4.16 8.00
C LEU A 275 -2.13 -3.71 8.44
N HIS A 276 -1.26 -3.38 7.49
CA HIS A 276 0.01 -2.73 7.77
C HIS A 276 0.34 -1.67 6.71
N LEU A 277 1.27 -0.80 7.04
CA LEU A 277 1.76 0.23 6.13
C LEU A 277 3.04 -0.21 5.44
N ASP A 278 3.08 -0.04 4.12
CA ASP A 278 4.29 -0.16 3.31
C ASP A 278 4.89 1.22 3.16
N VAL A 279 5.85 1.58 4.02
CA VAL A 279 6.44 2.92 3.99
C VAL A 279 7.44 3.02 2.85
N PHE A 280 7.20 3.96 1.94
CA PHE A 280 8.03 4.16 0.75
C PHE A 280 9.19 5.12 1.00
N PHE A 281 10.37 4.77 0.48
CA PHE A 281 11.57 5.60 0.50
C PHE A 281 12.53 5.24 -0.62
N ASP A 282 13.53 6.09 -0.85
CA ASP A 282 14.56 5.85 -1.85
C ASP A 282 15.85 5.23 -1.26
N ASP A 283 16.13 5.45 0.04
CA ASP A 283 17.28 4.88 0.76
C ASP A 283 16.81 4.03 1.96
N ARG A 284 16.96 2.71 1.83
CA ARG A 284 16.56 1.72 2.85
C ARG A 284 17.40 1.80 4.11
N GLU A 285 18.70 1.98 3.99
CA GLU A 285 19.60 1.99 5.13
C GLU A 285 19.40 3.25 5.97
N GLU A 286 19.21 4.39 5.31
CA GLU A 286 18.86 5.63 6.00
C GLU A 286 17.52 5.52 6.71
N ARG A 287 16.50 4.98 6.02
CA ARG A 287 15.16 4.85 6.59
C ARG A 287 15.13 3.86 7.75
N GLU A 288 15.79 2.72 7.64
CA GLU A 288 15.96 1.76 8.75
C GLU A 288 16.60 2.45 9.96
N ARG A 289 17.71 3.17 9.75
CA ARG A 289 18.38 3.89 10.84
C ARG A 289 17.46 4.92 11.48
N LEU A 290 16.63 5.60 10.71
CA LEU A 290 15.64 6.56 11.22
C LEU A 290 14.55 5.84 12.04
N ALA A 291 13.96 4.79 11.50
CA ALA A 291 12.91 4.00 12.17
C ALA A 291 13.40 3.48 13.53
N LEU A 292 14.60 2.88 13.58
CA LEU A 292 15.20 2.39 14.81
C LEU A 292 15.48 3.51 15.82
N ARG A 293 15.94 4.70 15.37
CA ARG A 293 16.12 5.86 16.26
C ARG A 293 14.82 6.37 16.85
N LEU A 294 13.72 6.26 16.10
CA LEU A 294 12.38 6.66 16.54
C LEU A 294 11.70 5.62 17.45
N GLY A 295 12.31 4.45 17.64
CA GLY A 295 11.82 3.41 18.55
C GLY A 295 11.22 2.17 17.88
N ALA A 296 11.36 2.02 16.55
CA ALA A 296 10.96 0.79 15.89
C ALA A 296 11.83 -0.39 16.30
N VAL A 297 11.25 -1.59 16.28
CA VAL A 297 11.96 -2.86 16.52
C VAL A 297 11.95 -3.69 15.25
N LYS A 298 13.11 -4.18 14.81
CA LYS A 298 13.20 -5.06 13.63
C LYS A 298 12.60 -6.43 13.92
N VAL A 299 11.69 -6.89 13.05
CA VAL A 299 11.04 -8.20 13.16
C VAL A 299 11.85 -9.23 12.35
N PRO A 300 11.93 -10.51 12.78
CA PRO A 300 12.56 -11.56 11.98
C PRO A 300 11.95 -11.67 10.58
N PRO A 301 12.76 -11.92 9.53
CA PRO A 301 12.24 -12.07 8.16
C PRO A 301 11.15 -13.15 8.07
N GLN A 302 10.02 -12.80 7.43
CA GLN A 302 8.89 -13.70 7.23
C GLN A 302 8.75 -14.18 5.77
N GLY A 303 9.69 -13.81 4.90
CA GLY A 303 9.49 -13.80 3.45
C GLY A 303 9.15 -12.39 2.95
N GLY A 304 8.95 -12.22 1.65
CA GLY A 304 8.75 -10.90 1.03
C GLY A 304 10.05 -10.14 0.77
N SER A 305 9.96 -9.04 0.01
CA SER A 305 11.10 -8.23 -0.43
C SER A 305 11.40 -7.04 0.51
N CYS A 306 10.40 -6.58 1.25
CA CYS A 306 10.50 -5.51 2.24
C CYS A 306 10.78 -6.06 3.67
N PRO A 307 11.79 -5.54 4.38
CA PRO A 307 12.00 -5.87 5.79
C PRO A 307 10.86 -5.31 6.67
N VAL A 308 10.45 -6.11 7.65
CA VAL A 308 9.36 -5.78 8.58
C VAL A 308 9.91 -5.25 9.90
N TYR A 309 9.25 -4.22 10.42
CA TYR A 309 9.51 -3.62 11.73
C TYR A 309 8.20 -3.51 12.50
N ALA A 310 8.30 -3.36 13.82
CA ALA A 310 7.19 -3.01 14.69
C ALA A 310 7.37 -1.57 15.18
N ASP A 311 6.32 -0.76 15.14
CA ASP A 311 6.30 0.57 15.74
C ASP A 311 6.31 0.50 17.28
N PRO A 312 6.39 1.63 18.01
CA PRO A 312 6.40 1.63 19.48
C PRO A 312 5.18 1.01 20.16
N ALA A 313 4.04 0.89 19.46
CA ALA A 313 2.85 0.20 19.95
C ALA A 313 2.84 -1.28 19.54
N GLY A 314 3.69 -1.70 18.61
CA GLY A 314 3.86 -3.07 18.16
C GLY A 314 3.35 -3.34 16.75
N HIS A 315 2.74 -2.36 16.07
CA HIS A 315 2.15 -2.58 14.75
C HIS A 315 3.23 -2.92 13.72
N PRO A 316 3.07 -4.02 12.96
CA PRO A 316 3.98 -4.32 11.89
C PRO A 316 3.86 -3.25 10.80
N PHE A 317 4.99 -2.89 10.21
CA PHE A 317 5.07 -2.08 8.99
C PHE A 317 6.29 -2.50 8.18
N CYS A 318 6.20 -2.33 6.87
CA CYS A 318 7.27 -2.67 5.94
C CYS A 318 8.03 -1.41 5.56
N LEU A 319 9.34 -1.58 5.40
CA LEU A 319 10.15 -0.59 4.73
C LEU A 319 10.35 -1.03 3.27
N CYS A 320 9.57 -0.45 2.37
CA CYS A 320 9.60 -0.74 0.93
C CYS A 320 10.25 0.39 0.14
N MET A 321 11.02 0.05 -0.88
CA MET A 321 11.51 1.10 -1.77
C MET A 321 10.40 1.64 -2.65
N THR A 322 10.50 2.91 -3.04
CA THR A 322 9.49 3.56 -3.86
C THR A 322 9.26 2.81 -5.18
N GLY A 323 8.17 2.06 -5.26
CA GLY A 323 7.72 1.31 -6.43
C GLY A 323 8.04 -0.19 -6.43
N GLU A 324 8.61 -0.72 -5.35
CA GLU A 324 8.71 -2.16 -5.05
C GLU A 324 7.32 -2.77 -4.83
#